data_AF-A0AAV8XQI9-F1
#
_entry.id   AF-A0AAV8XQI9-F1
#
_cell.length_a   1.000
_cell.length_b   1.000
_cell.length_c   1.000
_cell.angle_alpha   90.00
_cell.angle_beta   90.00
_cell.angle_gamma   90.00
#
_symmetry.space_group_name_H-M   'P 1'
#
loop_
_entity.id
_entity.type
_entity.pdbx_description
1 polymer ?
#
loop_
_entity_poly.entity_id
_entity_poly.type
_entity_poly.pdbx_seq_one_letter_code
_entity_poly.pdbx_strand_id
1 'polypeptide(L)'
;MKNKDLSEKYKVHHSAVSKIIHNKDKILQHKETMEKYGANKNVLRYSSVHDSLFEKCTFLWFCPKRALGEPVTGPVLQAQAKQFRASLNMDSNFSASNGWLARFKKLRFERGLKAFLANHGYKLDNIYNGDETSLFWKHFPTKTVVCRNETEAPGRKASKDPVTIQVCSNASGTHKIPLTVIGKSEHPRCLKNVSTSIVYRAQEKKLDGSQCFH
;
A
#
# COMPACT_ATOMS: atom_id res chain seq x y z
N MET A 1 22.11 5.68 -40.79
CA MET A 1 22.13 4.20 -40.73
C MET A 1 20.84 3.67 -41.30
N LYS A 2 20.90 2.73 -42.23
CA LYS A 2 19.72 2.03 -42.74
C LYS A 2 19.24 1.00 -41.72
N ASN A 3 17.98 0.59 -41.81
CA ASN A 3 17.40 -0.41 -40.90
C ASN A 3 18.13 -1.76 -40.94
N LYS A 4 18.73 -2.10 -42.10
CA LYS A 4 19.58 -3.27 -42.29
C LYS A 4 20.85 -3.19 -41.42
N ASP A 5 21.56 -2.07 -41.47
CA ASP A 5 22.76 -1.82 -40.66
C ASP A 5 22.46 -1.91 -39.15
N LEU A 6 21.30 -1.42 -38.73
CA LEU A 6 20.84 -1.53 -37.34
C LEU A 6 20.48 -2.97 -36.94
N SER A 7 19.86 -3.72 -37.83
CA SER A 7 19.50 -5.13 -37.62
C SER A 7 20.76 -5.98 -37.37
N GLU A 8 21.79 -5.80 -38.20
CA GLU A 8 23.06 -6.50 -38.09
C GLU A 8 23.84 -6.08 -36.84
N LYS A 9 23.93 -4.76 -36.58
CA LYS A 9 24.64 -4.22 -35.41
C LYS A 9 24.08 -4.71 -34.08
N TYR A 10 22.76 -4.70 -33.93
CA TYR A 10 22.10 -5.05 -32.67
C TYR A 10 21.63 -6.51 -32.61
N LYS A 11 21.89 -7.30 -33.66
CA LYS A 11 21.45 -8.71 -33.77
C LYS A 11 19.93 -8.87 -33.54
N VAL A 12 19.14 -7.96 -34.10
CA VAL A 12 17.67 -7.98 -33.98
C VAL A 12 17.06 -8.09 -35.37
N HIS A 13 15.99 -8.88 -35.52
CA HIS A 13 15.32 -9.06 -36.81
C HIS A 13 14.89 -7.73 -37.45
N HIS A 14 15.09 -7.58 -38.76
CA HIS A 14 14.80 -6.34 -39.50
C HIS A 14 13.37 -5.81 -39.28
N SER A 15 12.38 -6.71 -39.19
CA SER A 15 10.99 -6.32 -38.93
C SER A 15 10.77 -5.72 -37.54
N ALA A 16 11.55 -6.13 -36.54
CA ALA A 16 11.50 -5.55 -35.20
C ALA A 16 12.15 -4.15 -35.19
N VAL A 17 13.25 -3.94 -35.91
CA VAL A 17 13.85 -2.61 -36.09
C VAL A 17 12.85 -1.64 -36.71
N SER A 18 12.15 -2.05 -37.78
CA SER A 18 11.11 -1.21 -38.40
C SER A 18 9.95 -0.92 -37.44
N LYS A 19 9.48 -1.91 -36.66
CA LYS A 19 8.42 -1.69 -35.67
C LYS A 19 8.83 -0.73 -34.55
N ILE A 20 10.08 -0.80 -34.08
CA ILE A 20 10.62 0.12 -33.06
C ILE A 20 10.70 1.54 -33.60
N ILE A 21 11.21 1.70 -34.83
CA ILE A 21 11.30 3.02 -35.47
C ILE A 21 9.91 3.61 -35.70
N HIS A 22 8.96 2.80 -36.21
CA HIS A 22 7.59 3.23 -36.44
C HIS A 22 6.88 3.67 -35.15
N ASN A 23 7.18 3.03 -34.02
CA ASN A 23 6.59 3.37 -32.72
C ASN A 23 7.52 4.20 -31.81
N LYS A 24 8.59 4.80 -32.37
CA LYS A 24 9.66 5.46 -31.60
C LYS A 24 9.12 6.48 -30.60
N ASP A 25 8.26 7.38 -31.05
CA ASP A 25 7.76 8.47 -30.20
C ASP A 25 6.91 7.95 -29.04
N LYS A 26 6.08 6.92 -29.30
CA LYS A 26 5.30 6.24 -28.26
C LYS A 26 6.20 5.54 -27.24
N ILE A 27 7.31 4.97 -27.68
CA ILE A 27 8.31 4.31 -26.82
C ILE A 27 9.04 5.34 -25.95
N LEU A 28 9.43 6.49 -26.53
CA LEU A 28 10.09 7.59 -25.81
C LEU A 28 9.17 8.19 -24.75
N GLN A 29 7.93 8.55 -25.12
CA GLN A 29 6.93 9.09 -24.19
C GLN A 29 6.63 8.11 -23.05
N HIS A 30 6.60 6.80 -23.35
CA HIS A 30 6.42 5.76 -22.34
C HIS A 30 7.60 5.71 -21.37
N LYS A 31 8.83 5.78 -21.88
CA LYS A 31 10.04 5.80 -21.05
C LYS A 31 10.03 6.99 -20.08
N GLU A 32 9.76 8.19 -20.57
CA GLU A 32 9.65 9.40 -19.74
C GLU A 32 8.56 9.26 -18.66
N THR A 33 7.41 8.71 -19.04
CA THR A 33 6.31 8.42 -18.10
C THR A 33 6.77 7.44 -17.02
N MET A 34 7.49 6.38 -17.40
CA MET A 34 7.96 5.37 -16.44
C MET A 34 9.04 5.92 -15.49
N GLU A 35 9.94 6.77 -15.98
CA GLU A 35 10.93 7.47 -15.17
C GLU A 35 10.25 8.42 -14.17
N LYS A 36 9.29 9.23 -14.63
CA LYS A 36 8.53 10.17 -13.79
C LYS A 36 7.80 9.48 -12.63
N TYR A 37 7.23 8.30 -12.87
CA TYR A 37 6.42 7.59 -11.88
C TYR A 37 7.15 6.43 -11.17
N GLY A 38 8.48 6.34 -11.30
CA GLY A 38 9.32 5.37 -10.59
C GLY A 38 8.97 3.91 -10.89
N ALA A 39 8.53 3.64 -12.12
CA ALA A 39 8.12 2.31 -12.57
C ALA A 39 9.27 1.56 -13.25
N ASN A 40 9.18 0.23 -13.29
CA ASN A 40 10.23 -0.59 -13.89
C ASN A 40 10.36 -0.30 -15.41
N LYS A 41 11.51 0.27 -15.80
CA LYS A 41 11.87 0.61 -17.18
C LYS A 41 11.97 -0.59 -18.15
N ASN A 42 12.01 -1.81 -17.62
CA ASN A 42 12.12 -3.05 -18.40
C ASN A 42 10.76 -3.65 -18.78
N VAL A 43 9.63 -3.00 -18.46
CA VAL A 43 8.30 -3.50 -18.83
C VAL A 43 8.06 -3.26 -20.32
N LEU A 44 8.13 -4.33 -21.11
CA LEU A 44 7.95 -4.33 -22.56
C LEU A 44 6.48 -4.28 -23.03
N ARG A 45 5.52 -4.37 -22.10
CA ARG A 45 4.10 -4.22 -22.42
C ARG A 45 3.73 -2.74 -22.42
N TYR A 46 3.44 -2.23 -23.62
CA TYR A 46 2.68 -1.00 -23.81
C TYR A 46 1.28 -1.22 -23.21
N SER A 47 1.11 -1.03 -21.90
CA SER A 47 -0.19 -0.62 -21.42
C SER A 47 -0.30 0.82 -21.87
N SER A 48 -0.88 1.03 -23.06
CA SER A 48 -1.57 2.27 -23.31
C SER A 48 -2.40 2.57 -22.06
N VAL A 49 -2.53 3.84 -21.74
CA VAL A 49 -3.47 4.29 -20.72
C VAL A 49 -2.96 4.10 -19.28
N HIS A 50 -1.90 4.82 -18.93
CA HIS A 50 -1.71 5.27 -17.54
C HIS A 50 -2.49 6.56 -17.25
N ASP A 51 -3.22 7.07 -18.24
CA ASP A 51 -3.77 8.42 -18.21
C ASP A 51 -5.05 8.59 -19.03
N SER A 52 -5.90 7.56 -19.08
CA SER A 52 -7.24 7.82 -19.63
C SER A 52 -7.97 8.82 -18.75
N LEU A 53 -8.69 9.72 -19.41
CA LEU A 53 -9.54 10.70 -18.75
C LEU A 53 -10.52 10.02 -17.77
N PHE A 54 -11.09 8.87 -18.12
CA PHE A 54 -12.01 8.15 -17.23
C PHE A 54 -11.32 7.64 -15.95
N GLU A 55 -10.08 7.16 -16.01
CA GLU A 55 -9.33 6.76 -14.80
C GLU A 55 -9.00 7.98 -13.93
N LYS A 56 -8.71 9.14 -14.52
CA LYS A 56 -8.53 10.40 -13.77
C LYS A 56 -9.82 10.82 -13.08
N CYS A 57 -10.94 10.87 -13.81
CA CYS A 57 -12.25 11.19 -13.25
C CYS A 57 -12.64 10.23 -12.12
N THR A 58 -12.38 8.94 -12.30
CA THR A 58 -12.63 7.91 -11.27
C THR A 58 -11.83 8.20 -9.99
N PHE A 59 -10.57 8.61 -10.12
CA PHE A 59 -9.73 8.96 -8.96
C PHE A 59 -10.18 10.26 -8.30
N LEU A 60 -10.47 11.30 -9.07
CA LEU A 60 -10.96 12.59 -8.57
C LEU A 60 -12.31 12.46 -7.88
N TRP A 61 -13.17 11.57 -8.34
CA TRP A 61 -14.43 11.23 -7.66
C TRP A 61 -14.21 10.44 -6.37
N PHE A 62 -13.22 9.55 -6.33
CA PHE A 62 -12.90 8.73 -5.16
C PHE A 62 -12.37 9.57 -3.98
N CYS A 63 -11.55 10.59 -4.24
CA CYS A 63 -10.89 11.36 -3.18
C CYS A 63 -11.87 12.06 -2.21
N PRO A 64 -12.88 12.83 -2.67
CA PRO A 64 -13.86 13.46 -1.79
C PRO A 64 -14.66 12.43 -0.99
N LYS A 65 -15.04 11.30 -1.61
CA LYS A 65 -15.78 10.23 -0.94
C LYS A 65 -15.01 9.68 0.26
N ARG A 66 -13.69 9.50 0.12
CA ARG A 66 -12.83 9.10 1.24
C ARG A 66 -12.67 10.20 2.29
N ALA A 67 -12.56 11.47 1.89
CA ALA A 67 -12.48 12.59 2.82
C ALA A 67 -13.74 12.73 3.68
N LEU A 68 -14.91 12.42 3.11
CA LEU A 68 -16.20 12.36 3.81
C LEU A 68 -16.40 11.09 4.65
N GLY A 69 -15.41 10.19 4.70
CA GLY A 69 -15.51 8.92 5.43
C GLY A 69 -16.39 7.88 4.74
N GLU A 70 -16.84 8.11 3.51
CA GLU A 70 -17.70 7.15 2.81
C GLU A 70 -16.90 5.89 2.41
N PRO A 71 -17.40 4.68 2.72
CA PRO A 71 -16.75 3.45 2.34
C PRO A 71 -16.90 3.18 0.83
N VAL A 72 -15.84 3.36 0.06
CA VAL A 72 -15.80 3.00 -1.37
C VAL A 72 -15.15 1.65 -1.55
N THR A 73 -15.95 0.63 -1.84
CA THR A 73 -15.47 -0.74 -2.07
C THR A 73 -14.96 -0.93 -3.51
N GLY A 74 -14.24 -2.03 -3.75
CA GLY A 74 -13.75 -2.39 -5.09
C GLY A 74 -14.85 -2.43 -6.17
N PRO A 75 -15.97 -3.14 -5.93
CA PRO A 75 -17.09 -3.18 -6.87
C PRO A 75 -17.70 -1.81 -7.16
N VAL A 76 -17.83 -0.95 -6.14
CA VAL A 76 -18.34 0.42 -6.31
C VAL A 76 -17.41 1.23 -7.21
N LEU A 77 -16.10 1.14 -7.00
CA LEU A 77 -15.11 1.81 -7.83
C LEU A 77 -15.11 1.30 -9.28
N GLN A 78 -15.28 -0.02 -9.48
CA GLN A 78 -15.39 -0.63 -10.81
C GLN A 78 -16.66 -0.17 -11.54
N ALA A 79 -17.80 -0.10 -10.85
CA ALA A 79 -19.04 0.41 -11.41
C ALA A 79 -18.91 1.87 -11.83
N GLN A 80 -18.33 2.71 -10.96
CA GLN A 80 -18.11 4.12 -11.26
C GLN A 80 -17.18 4.31 -12.48
N ALA A 81 -16.11 3.51 -12.58
CA ALA A 81 -15.22 3.58 -13.73
C ALA A 81 -15.90 3.22 -15.06
N LYS A 82 -16.84 2.26 -15.04
CA LYS A 82 -17.67 1.94 -16.21
C LYS A 82 -18.58 3.11 -16.58
N GLN A 83 -19.22 3.75 -15.60
CA GLN A 83 -20.06 4.92 -15.82
C GLN A 83 -19.27 6.07 -16.44
N PHE A 84 -18.10 6.42 -15.89
CA PHE A 84 -17.27 7.48 -16.46
C PHE A 84 -16.76 7.17 -17.87
N ARG A 85 -16.51 5.89 -18.15
CA ARG A 85 -16.09 5.49 -19.49
C ARG A 85 -17.24 5.57 -20.51
N ALA A 86 -18.44 5.18 -20.10
CA ALA A 86 -19.65 5.33 -20.92
C ALA A 86 -19.98 6.81 -21.16
N SER A 87 -19.90 7.67 -20.13
CA SER A 87 -20.17 9.11 -20.27
C SER A 87 -19.16 9.85 -21.16
N LEU A 88 -17.97 9.26 -21.38
CA LEU A 88 -16.94 9.81 -22.26
C LEU A 88 -17.01 9.26 -23.69
N ASN A 89 -18.08 8.55 -24.06
CA ASN A 89 -18.27 7.94 -25.39
C ASN A 89 -17.09 7.06 -25.84
N MET A 90 -16.42 6.40 -24.89
CA MET A 90 -15.33 5.47 -25.19
C MET A 90 -15.86 4.05 -25.39
N ASP A 91 -15.17 3.24 -26.19
CA ASP A 91 -15.55 1.85 -26.48
C ASP A 91 -15.97 1.06 -25.23
N SER A 92 -17.10 0.35 -25.37
CA SER A 92 -17.84 -0.34 -24.32
C SER A 92 -17.19 -1.64 -23.83
N ASN A 93 -16.10 -2.10 -24.46
CA ASN A 93 -15.40 -3.36 -24.12
C ASN A 93 -14.62 -3.32 -22.80
N PHE A 94 -14.87 -2.35 -21.92
CA PHE A 94 -14.21 -2.25 -20.63
C PHE A 94 -14.93 -3.01 -19.54
N SER A 95 -14.35 -4.12 -19.12
CA SER A 95 -14.92 -4.98 -18.09
C SER A 95 -14.71 -4.49 -16.66
N ALA A 96 -13.88 -3.46 -16.44
CA ALA A 96 -13.40 -3.04 -15.11
C ALA A 96 -12.94 -4.23 -14.26
N SER A 97 -12.16 -5.14 -14.85
CA SER A 97 -11.75 -6.40 -14.21
C SER A 97 -11.00 -6.20 -12.89
N ASN A 98 -10.86 -7.28 -12.11
CA ASN A 98 -10.03 -7.27 -10.90
C ASN A 98 -8.56 -6.91 -11.20
N GLY A 99 -8.05 -7.31 -12.37
CA GLY A 99 -6.72 -6.91 -12.83
C GLY A 99 -6.63 -5.39 -13.10
N TRP A 100 -7.66 -4.79 -13.68
CA TRP A 100 -7.74 -3.34 -13.82
C TRP A 100 -7.78 -2.65 -12.45
N LEU A 101 -8.60 -3.13 -11.52
CA LEU A 101 -8.72 -2.54 -10.19
C LEU A 101 -7.39 -2.58 -9.41
N ALA A 102 -6.70 -3.72 -9.42
CA ALA A 102 -5.40 -3.85 -8.78
C ALA A 102 -4.37 -2.89 -9.40
N ARG A 103 -4.35 -2.79 -10.74
CA ARG A 103 -3.50 -1.84 -11.46
C ARG A 103 -3.86 -0.39 -11.11
N PHE A 104 -5.14 -0.04 -11.13
CA PHE A 104 -5.64 1.30 -10.81
C PHE A 104 -5.20 1.74 -9.42
N LYS A 105 -5.37 0.87 -8.42
CA LYS A 105 -4.91 1.11 -7.04
C LYS A 105 -3.40 1.37 -6.99
N LYS A 106 -2.60 0.50 -7.60
CA LYS A 106 -1.15 0.67 -7.65
C LYS A 106 -0.73 1.99 -8.32
N LEU A 107 -1.38 2.36 -9.42
CA LEU A 107 -1.03 3.56 -10.17
C LEU A 107 -1.45 4.85 -9.47
N ARG A 108 -2.69 4.95 -9.02
CA ARG A 108 -3.22 6.21 -8.49
C ARG A 108 -2.87 6.44 -7.03
N PHE A 109 -2.67 5.38 -6.25
CA PHE A 109 -2.40 5.49 -4.83
C PHE A 109 -0.90 5.43 -4.56
N GLU A 110 -0.19 4.37 -4.98
CA GLU A 110 1.24 4.24 -4.68
C GLU A 110 2.10 5.19 -5.52
N ARG A 111 1.92 5.20 -6.85
CA ARG A 111 2.72 6.11 -7.70
C ARG A 111 2.29 7.56 -7.56
N GLY A 112 1.00 7.81 -7.35
CA GLY A 112 0.46 9.14 -7.07
C GLY A 112 1.06 9.72 -5.78
N LEU A 113 1.10 8.93 -4.70
CA LEU A 113 1.74 9.34 -3.46
C LEU A 113 3.23 9.65 -3.66
N LYS A 114 3.98 8.77 -4.35
CA LYS A 114 5.40 9.03 -4.64
C LYS A 114 5.63 10.34 -5.41
N ALA A 115 4.81 10.61 -6.42
CA ALA A 115 4.90 11.83 -7.21
C ALA A 115 4.53 13.07 -6.37
N PHE A 116 3.48 12.98 -5.55
CA PHE A 116 3.09 14.04 -4.62
C PHE A 116 4.23 14.39 -3.65
N LEU A 117 4.84 13.37 -3.04
CA LEU A 117 5.93 13.52 -2.10
C LEU A 117 7.16 14.18 -2.75
N ALA A 118 7.52 13.74 -3.96
CA ALA A 118 8.61 14.32 -4.72
C ALA A 118 8.35 15.78 -5.10
N ASN A 119 7.14 16.11 -5.57
CA ASN A 119 6.77 17.46 -5.99
C ASN A 119 6.79 18.48 -4.82
N HIS A 120 6.50 18.03 -3.60
CA HIS A 120 6.52 18.89 -2.41
C HIS A 120 7.83 18.79 -1.63
N GLY A 121 8.84 18.06 -2.14
CA GLY A 121 10.15 17.94 -1.51
C GLY A 121 10.15 17.14 -0.20
N TYR A 122 9.14 16.30 0.06
CA TYR A 122 9.12 15.43 1.24
C TYR A 122 10.16 14.33 1.11
N LYS A 123 11.13 14.33 2.03
CA LYS A 123 12.10 13.23 2.18
C LYS A 123 11.42 12.02 2.82
N LEU A 124 11.89 10.82 2.48
CA LEU A 124 11.38 9.57 3.08
C LEU A 124 11.56 9.54 4.62
N ASP A 125 12.54 10.27 5.15
CA ASP A 125 12.76 10.39 6.59
C ASP A 125 11.62 11.11 7.33
N ASN A 126 10.81 11.89 6.61
CA ASN A 126 9.72 12.70 7.17
C ASN A 126 8.34 12.04 7.01
N ILE A 127 8.29 10.83 6.46
CA ILE A 127 7.04 10.11 6.21
C ILE A 127 6.97 8.96 7.19
N TYR A 128 5.95 8.94 8.05
CA TYR A 128 5.78 7.90 9.05
C TYR A 128 4.59 7.02 8.73
N ASN A 129 4.75 5.72 8.98
CA ASN A 129 3.65 4.78 9.04
C ASN A 129 3.57 4.23 10.46
N GLY A 130 2.37 4.24 11.03
CA GLY A 130 2.09 3.72 12.35
C GLY A 130 0.90 2.76 12.30
N ASP A 131 0.97 1.69 13.07
CA ASP A 131 -0.11 0.71 13.19
C ASP A 131 -0.20 0.16 14.63
N GLU A 132 -1.36 -0.35 15.00
CA GLU A 132 -1.59 -1.04 16.27
C GLU A 132 -1.47 -2.55 16.08
N THR A 133 -0.76 -3.22 16.98
CA THR A 133 -0.71 -4.68 17.00
C THR A 133 -0.94 -5.24 18.41
N SER A 134 -1.45 -6.46 18.46
CA SER A 134 -1.77 -7.17 19.70
C SER A 134 -0.64 -8.15 20.05
N LEU A 135 0.02 -7.91 21.17
CA LEU A 135 1.09 -8.76 21.72
C LEU A 135 0.52 -9.73 22.77
N PHE A 136 0.53 -11.03 22.47
CA PHE A 136 0.06 -12.09 23.37
C PHE A 136 1.22 -12.70 24.17
N TRP A 137 1.77 -11.96 25.14
CA TRP A 137 2.95 -12.39 25.89
C TRP A 137 2.69 -13.51 26.91
N LYS A 138 1.43 -13.75 27.30
CA LYS A 138 1.02 -14.83 28.23
C LYS A 138 0.47 -16.08 27.53
N HIS A 139 0.57 -16.17 26.19
CA HIS A 139 0.02 -17.30 25.46
C HIS A 139 0.95 -18.51 25.55
N PHE A 140 0.45 -19.61 26.12
CA PHE A 140 1.14 -20.89 26.06
C PHE A 140 0.91 -21.56 24.69
N PRO A 141 1.82 -22.44 24.23
CA PRO A 141 1.55 -23.30 23.09
C PRO A 141 0.30 -24.15 23.36
N THR A 142 -0.57 -24.29 22.37
CA THR A 142 -1.84 -25.04 22.48
C THR A 142 -1.65 -26.55 22.74
N LYS A 143 -0.42 -27.05 22.64
CA LYS A 143 -0.07 -28.46 22.89
C LYS A 143 0.85 -28.54 24.10
N THR A 144 0.28 -28.91 25.24
CA THR A 144 1.04 -29.34 26.42
C THR A 144 1.52 -30.77 26.18
N VAL A 145 2.84 -30.96 26.12
CA VAL A 145 3.44 -32.30 26.16
C VAL A 145 3.29 -32.80 27.59
N VAL A 146 2.65 -33.94 27.78
CA VAL A 146 2.45 -34.54 29.10
C VAL A 146 3.77 -35.19 29.52
N CYS A 147 4.24 -34.92 30.74
CA CYS A 147 5.41 -35.59 31.30
C CYS A 147 5.10 -37.09 31.48
N ARG A 148 6.11 -37.96 31.32
CA ARG A 148 5.95 -39.44 31.34
C ARG A 148 5.26 -40.00 32.59
N ASN A 149 5.20 -39.24 33.68
CA ASN A 149 4.64 -39.62 34.98
C ASN A 149 3.31 -38.92 35.29
N GLU A 150 2.76 -38.12 34.38
CA GLU A 150 1.44 -37.49 34.53
C GLU A 150 0.46 -38.15 33.55
N THR A 151 -0.74 -38.50 34.03
CA THR A 151 -1.81 -39.09 33.21
C THR A 151 -2.64 -38.03 32.50
N GLU A 152 -2.75 -36.82 33.07
CA GLU A 152 -3.49 -35.69 32.53
C GLU A 152 -2.81 -34.36 32.88
N ALA A 153 -2.78 -33.41 31.93
CA ALA A 153 -2.40 -32.04 32.21
C ALA A 153 -3.66 -31.23 32.58
N PRO A 154 -3.78 -30.68 33.80
CA PRO A 154 -4.94 -29.87 34.17
C PRO A 154 -5.08 -28.68 33.21
N GLY A 155 -6.28 -28.50 32.65
CA GLY A 155 -6.56 -27.51 31.63
C GLY A 155 -6.26 -26.07 32.08
N ARG A 156 -5.07 -25.56 31.74
CA ARG A 156 -4.75 -24.13 31.93
C ARG A 156 -5.41 -23.33 30.82
N LYS A 157 -6.39 -22.49 31.17
CA LYS A 157 -6.90 -21.46 30.25
C LYS A 157 -5.77 -20.47 29.95
N ALA A 158 -5.35 -20.40 28.68
CA ALA A 158 -4.45 -19.35 28.23
C ALA A 158 -5.13 -17.99 28.45
N SER A 159 -4.41 -17.04 29.07
CA SER A 159 -4.85 -15.65 29.10
C SER A 159 -4.91 -15.15 27.66
N LYS A 160 -6.12 -14.75 27.24
CA LYS A 160 -6.41 -14.27 25.89
C LYS A 160 -6.36 -12.74 25.78
N ASP A 161 -5.88 -12.05 26.80
CA ASP A 161 -5.85 -10.59 26.83
C ASP A 161 -4.54 -10.09 26.21
N PRO A 162 -4.55 -9.58 24.97
CA PRO A 162 -3.34 -9.03 24.37
C PRO A 162 -2.98 -7.70 25.02
N VAL A 163 -1.68 -7.41 25.07
CA VAL A 163 -1.20 -6.04 25.26
C VAL A 163 -1.22 -5.37 23.89
N THR A 164 -1.93 -4.26 23.76
CA THR A 164 -1.93 -3.50 22.51
C THR A 164 -0.69 -2.62 22.48
N ILE A 165 0.08 -2.69 21.41
CA ILE A 165 1.26 -1.86 21.19
C ILE A 165 1.10 -1.10 19.88
N GLN A 166 1.43 0.18 19.92
CA GLN A 166 1.56 1.01 18.73
C GLN A 166 3.01 0.98 18.26
N VAL A 167 3.19 0.61 17.00
CA VAL A 167 4.48 0.61 16.31
C VAL A 167 4.45 1.71 15.26
N CYS A 168 5.52 2.49 15.16
CA CYS A 168 5.62 3.52 14.14
C CYS A 168 7.07 3.73 13.70
N SER A 169 7.29 3.84 12.39
CA SER A 169 8.60 4.10 11.83
C SER A 169 8.50 5.00 10.61
N ASN A 170 9.60 5.68 10.30
CA ASN A 170 9.68 6.42 9.04
C ASN A 170 9.85 5.49 7.83
N ALA A 171 9.56 6.01 6.64
CA ALA A 171 9.58 5.26 5.40
C ALA A 171 11.00 4.83 4.97
N SER A 172 12.05 5.51 5.45
CA SER A 172 13.45 5.10 5.25
C SER A 172 13.93 4.04 6.25
N GLY A 173 13.20 3.82 7.35
CA GLY A 173 13.56 2.89 8.42
C GLY A 173 14.67 3.37 9.35
N THR A 174 15.18 4.59 9.16
CA THR A 174 16.25 5.20 9.98
C THR A 174 15.76 5.63 11.35
N HIS A 175 14.47 5.95 11.49
CA HIS A 175 13.87 6.38 12.75
C HIS A 175 12.64 5.54 13.08
N LYS A 176 12.64 5.02 14.31
CA LYS A 176 11.53 4.25 14.89
C LYS A 176 11.06 4.98 16.13
N ILE A 177 9.76 5.26 16.18
CA ILE A 177 9.14 5.82 17.39
C ILE A 177 9.19 4.74 18.48
N PRO A 178 9.54 5.09 19.72
CA PRO A 178 9.50 4.14 20.83
C PRO A 178 8.17 3.40 20.93
N LEU A 179 8.25 2.09 21.21
CA LEU A 179 7.07 1.25 21.38
C LEU A 179 6.17 1.85 22.45
N THR A 180 4.92 2.13 22.08
CA THR A 180 3.94 2.71 22.98
C THR A 180 2.91 1.64 23.34
N VAL A 181 2.80 1.31 24.62
CA VAL A 181 1.76 0.41 25.13
C VAL A 181 0.48 1.20 25.28
N ILE A 182 -0.59 0.71 24.63
CA ILE A 182 -1.93 1.27 24.73
C ILE A 182 -2.74 0.43 25.70
N GLY A 183 -3.30 1.07 26.71
CA GLY A 183 -4.23 0.44 27.64
C GLY A 183 -5.44 1.30 27.94
N LYS A 184 -6.37 0.76 28.74
CA LYS A 184 -7.67 1.39 29.02
C LYS A 184 -7.63 2.41 30.16
N SER A 185 -6.66 2.28 31.06
CA SER A 185 -6.64 2.99 32.34
C SER A 185 -5.51 4.00 32.34
N GLU A 186 -5.77 5.25 32.70
CA GLU A 186 -4.73 6.29 32.80
C GLU A 186 -3.57 5.91 33.73
N HIS A 187 -3.92 5.31 34.87
CA HIS A 187 -2.96 4.82 35.85
C HIS A 187 -3.13 3.31 36.07
N PRO A 188 -2.56 2.47 35.18
CA PRO A 188 -2.74 1.03 35.28
C PRO A 188 -2.07 0.52 36.55
N ARG A 189 -2.83 -0.20 37.38
CA ARG A 189 -2.35 -0.74 38.66
C ARG A 189 -1.10 -1.62 38.50
N CYS A 190 -0.94 -2.29 37.37
CA CYS A 190 0.22 -3.14 37.09
C CYS A 190 1.52 -2.38 36.82
N LEU A 191 1.46 -1.07 36.55
CA LEU A 191 2.66 -0.22 36.41
C LEU A 191 2.87 0.68 37.63
N LYS A 192 2.06 0.51 38.70
CA LYS A 192 2.24 1.26 39.94
C LYS A 192 3.62 0.92 40.52
N ASN A 193 4.43 1.95 40.73
CA ASN A 193 5.81 1.85 41.24
C ASN A 193 6.80 1.12 40.30
N VAL A 194 6.48 0.98 39.01
CA VAL A 194 7.39 0.40 38.03
C VAL A 194 8.04 1.53 37.23
N SER A 195 9.37 1.62 37.28
CA SER A 195 10.13 2.47 36.36
C SER A 195 10.35 1.72 35.06
N THR A 196 9.69 2.14 33.97
CA THR A 196 9.85 1.53 32.65
C THR A 196 10.28 2.56 31.62
N SER A 197 11.18 2.19 30.72
CA SER A 197 11.52 2.97 29.52
C SER A 197 10.43 2.95 28.44
N ILE A 198 9.39 2.15 28.65
CA ILE A 198 8.27 1.98 27.72
C ILE A 198 7.28 3.11 27.92
N VAL A 199 6.85 3.74 26.82
CA VAL A 199 5.82 4.77 26.85
C VAL A 199 4.46 4.10 27.02
N TYR A 200 3.70 4.51 28.01
CA TYR A 200 2.32 4.05 28.20
C TYR A 200 1.34 5.18 27.88
N ARG A 201 0.29 4.87 27.11
CA ARG A 201 -0.82 5.79 26.86
C ARG A 201 -2.14 5.09 27.18
N ALA A 202 -3.01 5.82 27.87
CA ALA A 202 -4.37 5.37 28.10
C ALA A 202 -5.30 5.90 27.02
N GLN A 203 -6.23 5.05 26.58
CA GLN A 203 -7.22 5.40 25.59
C GLN A 203 -8.51 4.60 25.82
N GLU A 204 -9.65 5.28 25.81
CA GLU A 204 -10.96 4.66 26.03
C GLU A 204 -11.47 3.87 24.82
N LYS A 205 -11.06 4.27 23.61
CA LYS A 205 -11.45 3.66 22.31
C LYS A 205 -10.19 3.25 21.54
N LYS A 206 -10.29 2.23 20.67
CA LYS A 206 -9.22 1.93 19.70
C LYS A 206 -8.98 3.16 18.81
N LEU A 207 -7.73 3.42 18.40
CA LEU A 207 -7.44 4.52 17.47
C LEU A 207 -8.28 4.35 16.20
N ASP A 208 -9.18 5.31 15.93
CA ASP A 208 -9.48 5.62 14.54
C ASP A 208 -8.24 6.30 13.97
N GLY A 209 -7.90 6.05 12.70
CA GLY A 209 -6.63 6.48 12.10
C GLY A 209 -6.40 8.00 12.02
N SER A 210 -7.18 8.82 12.74
CA SER A 210 -7.21 10.27 12.71
C SER A 210 -6.54 10.96 13.90
N GLN A 211 -6.27 10.27 15.02
CA GLN A 211 -5.87 10.93 16.29
C GLN A 211 -4.39 10.80 16.68
N CYS A 212 -3.52 10.33 15.78
CA CYS A 212 -2.21 9.81 16.22
C CYS A 212 -1.09 10.83 16.45
N PHE A 213 -1.23 12.11 16.09
CA PHE A 213 -0.08 13.04 16.14
C PHE A 213 -0.51 14.47 16.49
N HIS A 214 -0.82 14.70 17.77
CA HIS A 214 -0.72 16.01 18.40
C HIS A 214 0.25 15.93 19.58
#